data_AF-A0A946ZQE0-F1
#
_entry.id   AF-A0A946ZQE0-F1
#
_cell.length_a   1.000
_cell.length_b   1.000
_cell.length_c   1.000
_cell.angle_alpha   90.00
_cell.angle_beta   90.00
_cell.angle_gamma   90.00
#
_symmetry.space_group_name_H-M   'P 1'
#
loop_
_entity.id
_entity.type
_entity.pdbx_description
1 polymer ?
#
loop_
_entity_poly.entity_id
_entity_poly.type
_entity_poly.pdbx_seq_one_letter_code
_entity_poly.pdbx_strand_id
1 'polypeptide(L)' 'QLEREIQRLESKKKELQDAFLDSNLSPEEIEDLSKSLSEVEEQIEGKTERWYEISLLSEQ' A
#
# COMPACT_ATOMS: atom_id res chain seq x y z
N GLN A 1 16.15 -1.91 0.63
CA GLN A 1 15.98 -0.49 0.31
C GLN A 1 14.49 -0.22 0.13
N LEU A 2 14.07 1.02 0.34
CA LEU A 2 12.67 1.44 0.41
C LEU A 2 11.90 1.12 -0.88
N GLU A 3 12.54 1.19 -2.04
CA GLU A 3 11.96 0.89 -3.35
C GLU A 3 11.42 -0.55 -3.42
N ARG A 4 12.15 -1.52 -2.85
CA ARG A 4 11.69 -2.91 -2.80
C ARG A 4 10.53 -3.10 -1.83
N GLU A 5 10.48 -2.32 -0.76
CA GLU A 5 9.35 -2.35 0.19
C GLU A 5 8.11 -1.71 -0.44
N ILE A 6 8.27 -0.57 -1.11
CA ILE A 6 7.20 0.09 -1.86
C ILE A 6 6.64 -0.85 -2.93
N GLN A 7 7.49 -1.50 -3.74
CA GLN A 7 7.04 -2.48 -4.74
C GLN A 7 6.24 -3.65 -4.14
N ARG A 8 6.63 -4.14 -2.96
CA ARG A 8 5.88 -5.20 -2.26
C ARG A 8 4.53 -4.68 -1.76
N LEU A 9 4.49 -3.48 -1.22
CA LEU A 9 3.25 -2.86 -0.75
C LEU A 9 2.31 -2.56 -1.93
N GLU A 10 2.80 -2.10 -3.07
CA GLU A 10 2.01 -1.92 -4.30
C GLU A 10 1.42 -3.24 -4.80
N SER A 11 2.18 -4.33 -4.71
CA SER A 11 1.67 -5.67 -5.04
C SER A 11 0.56 -6.09 -4.08
N LYS A 12 0.77 -5.91 -2.77
CA LYS A 12 -0.25 -6.18 -1.74
C LYS A 12 -1.49 -5.30 -1.89
N LYS A 13 -1.32 -4.02 -2.23
CA LYS A 13 -2.41 -3.08 -2.53
C LYS A 13 -3.28 -3.63 -3.64
N LYS A 14 -2.64 -4.08 -4.74
CA LYS A 14 -3.34 -4.67 -5.86
C LYS A 14 -4.10 -5.95 -5.47
N GLU A 15 -3.48 -6.84 -4.70
CA GLU A 15 -4.15 -8.05 -4.20
C GLU A 15 -5.39 -7.72 -3.35
N LEU A 16 -5.30 -6.71 -2.49
CA LEU A 16 -6.44 -6.23 -1.68
C LEU A 16 -7.54 -5.61 -2.57
N GLN A 17 -7.17 -4.86 -3.61
CA GLN A 17 -8.12 -4.31 -4.58
C GLN A 17 -8.80 -5.41 -5.40
N ASP A 18 -8.06 -6.42 -5.84
CA ASP A 18 -8.59 -7.57 -6.58
C ASP A 18 -9.54 -8.41 -5.70
N ALA A 19 -9.32 -8.46 -4.38
CA ALA A 19 -10.20 -9.16 -3.44
C ALA A 19 -11.62 -8.57 -3.42
N PHE A 20 -11.79 -7.25 -3.63
CA PHE A 20 -13.10 -6.62 -3.73
C PHE A 20 -13.93 -7.05 -4.96
N LEU A 21 -13.33 -7.77 -5.91
CA LEU A 21 -14.06 -8.34 -7.05
C LEU A 21 -14.87 -9.59 -6.67
N ASP A 22 -14.62 -10.18 -5.50
CA ASP A 22 -15.43 -11.28 -5.00
C ASP A 22 -16.83 -10.78 -4.57
N SER A 23 -17.85 -11.28 -5.27
CA SER A 23 -19.25 -10.92 -5.03
C SER A 23 -19.85 -11.60 -3.79
N ASN A 24 -19.10 -12.48 -3.12
CA ASN A 24 -19.54 -13.22 -1.93
C ASN A 24 -19.03 -12.63 -0.61
N LEU A 25 -18.29 -11.52 -0.65
CA LEU A 25 -17.77 -10.89 0.55
C LEU A 25 -18.91 -10.47 1.49
N SER A 26 -18.76 -10.82 2.76
CA SER A 26 -19.60 -10.31 3.82
C SER A 26 -19.27 -8.84 4.14
N PRO A 27 -20.20 -8.09 4.77
CA PRO A 27 -19.93 -6.72 5.21
C PRO A 27 -18.70 -6.60 6.12
N GLU A 28 -18.43 -7.60 6.96
CA GLU A 28 -17.26 -7.65 7.85
C GLU A 28 -15.96 -7.81 7.05
N GLU A 29 -15.94 -8.71 6.07
CA GLU A 29 -14.79 -8.87 5.17
C GLU A 29 -14.53 -7.61 4.33
N ILE A 30 -15.58 -6.92 3.88
CA ILE A 30 -15.47 -5.64 3.17
C ILE A 30 -14.86 -4.57 4.07
N GLU A 31 -15.28 -4.50 5.34
CA GLU A 31 -14.73 -3.55 6.32
C GLU A 31 -13.26 -3.82 6.59
N ASP A 32 -12.89 -5.08 6.81
CA ASP A 32 -11.50 -5.48 7.08
C ASP A 32 -10.58 -5.28 5.87
N LEU A 33 -11.07 -5.57 4.66
CA LEU A 33 -10.36 -5.27 3.41
C LEU A 33 -10.18 -3.75 3.24
N SER A 34 -11.18 -2.95 3.60
CA SER A 34 -11.10 -1.47 3.49
C SER A 34 -10.08 -0.88 4.47
N LYS A 35 -10.05 -1.37 5.70
CA LYS A 35 -9.03 -0.99 6.70
C LYS A 35 -7.64 -1.39 6.24
N SER A 36 -7.48 -2.64 5.80
CA SER A 36 -6.21 -3.17 5.31
C SER A 36 -5.69 -2.40 4.10
N LEU A 37 -6.57 -2.03 3.18
CA LEU A 37 -6.21 -1.24 2.00
C LEU A 37 -5.74 0.16 2.42
N SER A 38 -6.48 0.82 3.31
CA SER A 38 -6.13 2.15 3.83
C SER A 38 -4.75 2.15 4.51
N GLU A 39 -4.48 1.16 5.36
CA GLU A 39 -3.19 1.01 6.04
C GLU A 39 -2.02 0.77 5.07
N VAL A 40 -2.26 0.02 3.99
CA VAL A 40 -1.24 -0.21 2.96
C VAL A 40 -0.98 1.07 2.17
N GLU A 41 -2.01 1.85 1.85
CA GLU A 41 -1.89 3.13 1.16
C GLU A 41 -1.10 4.15 1.99
N GLU A 42 -1.39 4.28 3.29
CA GLU A 42 -0.63 5.16 4.20
C GLU A 42 0.84 4.75 4.30
N GLN A 43 1.12 3.45 4.36
CA GLN A 43 2.50 2.94 4.38
C GLN A 43 3.25 3.21 3.08
N ILE A 44 2.59 3.11 1.92
CA ILE A 44 3.18 3.45 0.63
C ILE A 44 3.53 4.94 0.59
N GLU A 45 2.59 5.81 0.99
CA GLU A 45 2.78 7.26 0.98
C GLU A 45 3.98 7.66 1.86
N GLY A 46 3.98 7.25 3.14
CA GLY A 46 5.06 7.61 4.06
C GLY A 46 6.44 7.07 3.62
N LYS A 47 6.49 5.88 3.02
CA LYS A 47 7.76 5.33 2.48
C LYS A 47 8.19 6.06 1.21
N THR A 48 7.25 6.48 0.37
CA THR A 48 7.54 7.20 -0.87
C THR A 48 8.05 8.61 -0.56
N GLU A 49 7.41 9.31 0.38
CA GLU A 49 7.89 10.60 0.88
C GLU A 49 9.31 10.45 1.44
N ARG A 50 9.54 9.47 2.32
CA ARG A 50 10.88 9.23 2.88
C ARG A 50 11.92 8.88 1.83
N TRP A 51 11.55 8.08 0.83
CA TRP A 51 12.44 7.74 -0.29
C TRP A 51 12.82 8.99 -1.10
N TYR A 52 11.83 9.85 -1.37
CA TYR A 52 12.04 11.11 -2.08
C TYR A 52 12.96 12.06 -1.30
N GLU A 53 12.76 12.23 0.01
CA GLU A 53 13.65 13.02 0.88
C GLU A 53 15.10 12.54 0.79
N ILE A 54 15.31 11.21 0.86
CA ILE A 54 16.65 10.61 0.78
C ILE A 54 17.27 10.85 -0.60
N SER A 55 16.49 10.74 -1.66
CA SER A 55 16.95 11.01 -3.03
C SER A 55 17.45 12.45 -3.16
N LEU A 56 16.68 13.43 -2.67
CA LEU A 56 17.06 14.85 -2.68
C LEU A 56 18.33 15.14 -1.87
N LEU A 57 18.50 14.48 -0.72
CA LEU A 57 19.70 14.64 0.10
C LEU A 57 20.94 13.99 -0.54
N SER A 58 20.75 12.94 -1.33
CA SER A 58 21.85 12.23 -2.00
C SER A 58 22.35 12.94 -3.26
N GLU A 59 21.55 13.87 -3.81
CA GLU A 59 21.89 14.69 -4.97
C GLU A 59 22.60 16.02 -4.62
N GLN A 60 22.72 16.35 -3.33
CA GLN A 60 23.41 17.56 -2.83
C GLN A 60 24.91 17.35 -2.54
#